data_AF-A0A7W1DBL7-F1
#
_entry.id   AF-A0A7W1DBL7-F1
#
_cell.length_a   1.000
_cell.length_b   1.000
_cell.length_c   1.000
_cell.angle_alpha   90.00
_cell.angle_beta   90.00
_cell.angle_gamma   90.00
#
_symmetry.space_group_name_H-M   'P 1'
#
loop_
_entity.id
_entity.type
_entity.pdbx_description
1 polymer ?
#
loop_
_entity_poly.entity_id
_entity_poly.type
_entity_poly.pdbx_seq_one_letter_code
_entity_poly.pdbx_strand_id
1 'polypeptide(L)' 'MIIGQDDRTIVGKAKVPKEIISEHGQYPELGRNTKQKIKNARLVELEAVGHIPHGQTPEKFEQAMIDFLQNKN' A
#
# COMPACT_ATOMS: atom_id res chain seq x y z
N MET A 1 0.93 7.82 3.60
CA MET A 1 0.93 6.71 2.62
C MET A 1 -0.48 6.15 2.56
N ILE A 2 -1.02 5.94 1.37
CA ILE A 2 -2.32 5.31 1.14
C ILE A 2 -2.02 4.04 0.33
N ILE A 3 -2.33 2.87 0.87
CA ILE A 3 -1.87 1.58 0.33
C ILE A 3 -3.05 0.62 0.18
N GLY A 4 -3.26 0.13 -1.04
CA GLY A 4 -4.13 -1.01 -1.30
C GLY A 4 -3.54 -2.30 -0.73
N GLN A 5 -4.31 -2.99 0.12
CA GLN A 5 -3.83 -4.18 0.84
C GLN A 5 -3.69 -5.43 -0.06
N ASP A 6 -4.33 -5.44 -1.23
CA ASP A 6 -4.22 -6.50 -2.23
C ASP A 6 -3.12 -6.23 -3.27
N ASP A 7 -2.28 -5.21 -3.07
CA ASP A 7 -1.14 -4.98 -3.94
C ASP A 7 -0.12 -6.12 -3.78
N ARG A 8 0.22 -6.75 -4.91
CA ARG A 8 1.19 -7.84 -5.05
C ARG A 8 2.32 -7.49 -6.01
N THR A 9 2.59 -6.20 -6.18
CA THR A 9 3.61 -5.71 -7.10
C THR A 9 5.00 -6.15 -6.65
N ILE A 10 5.76 -6.73 -7.59
CA ILE A 10 7.13 -7.18 -7.35
C ILE A 10 7.97 -6.63 -8.51
N VAL A 11 8.87 -5.71 -8.18
CA VAL A 11 9.82 -5.17 -9.17
C VAL A 11 10.73 -6.30 -9.65
N GLY A 12 10.78 -6.52 -10.96
CA GLY A 12 11.62 -7.58 -11.54
C GLY A 12 11.13 -9.00 -11.22
N LYS A 13 9.81 -9.20 -11.01
CA LYS A 13 9.19 -10.50 -10.68
C LYS A 13 9.76 -11.71 -11.45
N ALA A 14 10.09 -11.53 -12.73
CA ALA A 14 10.65 -12.59 -13.59
C ALA A 14 12.03 -13.10 -13.14
N LYS A 15 12.76 -12.35 -12.29
CA LYS A 15 14.09 -12.70 -11.76
C LYS A 15 14.03 -13.34 -10.37
N VAL A 16 12.85 -13.41 -9.77
CA VAL A 16 12.67 -13.96 -8.42
C VAL A 16 12.49 -15.48 -8.51
N PRO A 17 13.30 -16.28 -7.80
CA PRO A 17 13.10 -17.73 -7.71
C PRO A 17 11.68 -18.08 -7.24
N LYS A 18 11.11 -19.17 -7.77
CA LYS A 18 9.73 -19.57 -7.45
C LYS A 18 9.56 -19.92 -5.98
N GLU A 19 10.62 -20.36 -5.34
CA GLU A 19 10.68 -20.78 -3.95
C GLU A 19 10.43 -19.62 -2.99
N ILE A 20 10.85 -18.40 -3.36
CA ILE A 20 10.75 -17.20 -2.51
C ILE A 20 9.74 -16.16 -3.03
N ILE A 21 9.15 -16.37 -4.21
CA ILE A 21 8.27 -15.37 -4.84
C ILE A 21 7.05 -14.99 -3.97
N SER A 22 6.58 -15.91 -3.12
CA SER A 22 5.48 -15.69 -2.18
C SER A 22 5.84 -14.74 -1.03
N GLU A 23 7.13 -14.61 -0.71
CA GLU A 23 7.61 -13.71 0.35
C GLU A 23 7.66 -12.25 -0.12
N HIS A 24 7.63 -12.02 -1.44
CA HIS A 24 7.64 -10.67 -2.03
C HIS A 24 6.23 -10.12 -2.27
N GLY A 25 6.13 -8.79 -2.40
CA GLY A 25 4.85 -8.12 -2.68
C GLY A 25 3.84 -8.18 -1.53
N GLN A 26 4.31 -8.28 -0.29
CA GLN A 26 3.46 -8.26 0.92
C GLN A 26 3.18 -6.82 1.36
N TYR A 27 2.45 -6.06 0.54
CA TYR A 27 2.17 -4.63 0.79
C TYR A 27 1.55 -4.30 2.16
N PRO A 28 0.68 -5.15 2.76
CA PRO A 28 0.23 -4.93 4.13
C PRO A 28 1.37 -4.84 5.14
N GLU A 29 2.30 -5.79 5.08
CA GLU A 29 3.46 -5.83 5.97
C GLU A 29 4.44 -4.70 5.64
N LEU A 30 4.74 -4.50 4.36
CA LEU A 30 5.63 -3.43 3.90
C LEU A 30 5.13 -2.05 4.34
N GLY A 31 3.83 -1.80 4.24
CA GLY A 31 3.19 -0.55 4.68
C GLY A 31 3.36 -0.32 6.18
N ARG A 32 3.04 -1.31 7.01
CA ARG A 32 3.20 -1.24 8.47
C ARG A 32 4.65 -1.06 8.89
N ASN A 33 5.57 -1.82 8.30
CA ASN A 33 7.00 -1.73 8.57
C ASN A 33 7.56 -0.34 8.16
N THR A 34 7.10 0.21 7.05
CA THR A 34 7.52 1.54 6.58
C THR A 34 7.00 2.65 7.50
N LYS A 35 5.74 2.56 7.97
CA LYS A 35 5.17 3.49 8.94
C LYS A 35 6.01 3.55 10.22
N GLN A 36 6.46 2.39 10.73
CA GLN A 36 7.27 2.33 11.95
C GLN A 36 8.65 2.98 11.78
N LYS A 37 9.24 2.92 10.59
CA LYS A 37 10.59 3.43 10.31
C LYS A 37 10.64 4.93 10.01
N ILE A 38 9.54 5.52 9.52
CA ILE A 38 9.51 6.92 9.11
C ILE A 38 8.79 7.76 10.18
N LYS A 39 9.51 8.71 10.78
CA LYS A 39 8.95 9.63 11.77
C LYS A 39 7.77 10.41 11.17
N ASN A 40 6.67 10.51 11.92
CA ASN A 40 5.42 11.16 11.51
C ASN A 40 4.73 10.54 10.28
N ALA A 41 5.14 9.34 9.85
CA ALA A 41 4.44 8.66 8.77
C ALA A 41 3.05 8.22 9.21
N ARG A 42 2.07 8.50 8.36
CA ARG A 42 0.71 7.96 8.46
C ARG A 42 0.49 6.94 7.36
N LEU A 43 -0.26 5.89 7.69
CA LEU A 43 -0.65 4.83 6.78
C LEU A 43 -2.17 4.74 6.78
N VAL A 44 -2.75 4.82 5.60
CA VAL A 44 -4.16 4.51 5.33
C VAL A 44 -4.19 3.20 4.56
N GLU A 45 -4.80 2.18 5.15
CA GLU A 45 -4.93 0.83 4.57
C GLU A 45 -6.28 0.74 3.84
N LEU A 46 -6.25 0.43 2.55
CA LEU A 46 -7.44 0.24 1.72
C LEU A 46 -7.66 -1.26 1.48
N GLU A 47 -8.60 -1.83 2.22
CA GLU A 47 -9.01 -3.24 2.11
C GLU A 47 -9.65 -3.54 0.75
N ALA A 48 -9.37 -4.72 0.21
CA ALA A 48 -9.85 -5.18 -1.11
C ALA A 48 -9.45 -4.28 -2.29
N VAL A 49 -8.34 -3.54 -2.16
CA VAL A 49 -7.80 -2.64 -3.18
C VAL A 49 -6.38 -3.05 -3.52
N GLY A 50 -6.07 -3.14 -4.81
CA GLY A 50 -4.75 -3.48 -5.33
C GLY A 50 -3.84 -2.27 -5.58
N HIS A 51 -2.96 -2.40 -6.57
CA HIS A 51 -1.90 -1.43 -6.85
C HIS A 51 -2.37 -0.01 -7.24
N ILE A 52 -3.57 0.12 -7.82
CA ILE A 52 -4.07 1.38 -8.39
C ILE A 52 -5.36 1.83 -7.66
N PRO A 53 -5.29 2.26 -6.39
CA PRO A 53 -6.46 2.67 -5.63
C PRO A 53 -7.30 3.78 -6.26
N HIS A 54 -6.65 4.76 -6.87
CA HIS A 54 -7.31 5.89 -7.53
C HIS A 54 -8.11 5.49 -8.78
N GLY A 55 -7.80 4.35 -9.39
CA GLY A 55 -8.58 3.79 -10.49
C GLY A 55 -9.64 2.78 -10.03
N GLN A 56 -9.35 1.97 -9.02
CA GLN A 56 -10.26 0.92 -8.52
C GLN A 56 -11.36 1.46 -7.61
N THR A 57 -11.00 2.40 -6.71
CA THR A 57 -11.91 3.02 -5.75
C THR A 57 -11.65 4.52 -5.66
N PRO A 58 -11.97 5.30 -6.72
CA PRO A 58 -11.65 6.72 -6.79
C PRO A 58 -12.16 7.50 -5.57
N GLU A 59 -13.41 7.28 -5.17
CA GLU A 59 -14.05 7.97 -4.03
C GLU A 59 -13.34 7.70 -2.70
N LYS A 60 -13.04 6.41 -2.41
CA LYS A 60 -12.33 6.03 -1.18
C LYS A 60 -10.92 6.61 -1.16
N PHE A 61 -10.24 6.60 -2.31
CA PHE A 61 -8.90 7.16 -2.43
C PHE A 61 -8.89 8.67 -2.29
N GLU A 62 -9.82 9.37 -2.93
CA GLU A 62 -9.94 10.83 -2.84
C GLU A 62 -10.20 11.28 -1.39
N GLN A 63 -11.14 10.62 -0.71
CA GLN A 63 -11.41 10.88 0.70
C GLN A 63 -10.16 10.67 1.56
N ALA A 64 -9.50 9.51 1.41
CA ALA A 64 -8.25 9.21 2.11
C ALA A 64 -7.14 10.23 1.82
N MET A 65 -7.07 10.75 0.60
CA MET A 65 -6.09 11.76 0.18
C MET A 65 -6.38 13.11 0.83
N ILE A 66 -7.64 13.56 0.84
CA ILE A 66 -8.04 14.82 1.45
C ILE A 66 -7.79 14.78 2.97
N ASP A 67 -8.20 13.70 3.64
CA ASP A 67 -7.96 13.53 5.09
C ASP A 67 -6.47 13.49 5.41
N PHE A 68 -5.69 12.81 4.56
CA PHE A 68 -4.24 12.81 4.66
C PHE A 68 -3.68 14.24 4.57
N LEU A 69 -4.06 15.03 3.56
CA LEU A 69 -3.56 16.40 3.40
C LEU A 69 -3.99 17.35 4.51
N GLN A 70 -5.19 17.16 5.08
CA GLN A 70 -5.74 18.02 6.13
C GLN A 70 -5.23 17.68 7.53
N ASN A 71 -4.33 16.70 7.69
CA ASN A 71 -3.90 16.17 9.00
C ASN A 71 -5.08 15.74 9.89
N LYS A 72 -6.18 15.28 9.28
CA LYS A 72 -7.29 14.69 10.03
C LYS A 72 -6.93 13.24 10.37
N ASN A 73 -7.24 12.85 11.60
CA ASN A 73 -6.98 11.52 12.16
C ASN A 73 -8.23 10.65 12.02
#